data_AF-A0A1Z8ABV8-F1
#
_entry.id   AF-A0A1Z8ABV8-F1
#
_cell.length_a   1.000
_cell.length_b   1.000
_cell.length_c   1.000
_cell.angle_alpha   90.00
_cell.angle_beta   90.00
_cell.angle_gamma   90.00
#
_symmetry.space_group_name_H-M   'P 1'
#
loop_
_entity.id
_entity.type
_entity.pdbx_description
1 polymer ?
#
loop_
_entity_poly.entity_id
_entity_poly.type
_entity_poly.pdbx_seq_one_letter_code
_entity_poly.pdbx_strand_id
1 'polypeptide(L)'
;MAIGEIAGSIIILTAVIWLGTELYDLIQVKRGIFPKKSETTVEDIKKLRDTGHESLAVKRFRQLPEHKGIYTLKGASKMVSEL
;
A
#
# COMPACT_ATOMS: atom_id res chain seq x y z
N MET A 1 -4.10 -6.28 34.78
CA MET A 1 -3.76 -6.57 33.37
C MET A 1 -2.42 -7.28 33.35
N ALA A 2 -2.40 -8.54 32.96
CA ALA A 2 -1.16 -9.27 32.78
C ALA A 2 -0.50 -8.80 31.48
N ILE A 3 0.83 -8.68 31.46
CA ILE A 3 1.62 -8.26 30.29
C ILE A 3 1.26 -9.10 29.03
N GLY A 4 0.88 -10.36 29.21
CA GLY A 4 0.43 -11.25 28.13
C GLY A 4 -0.90 -10.84 27.47
N GLU A 5 -1.84 -10.27 28.21
CA GLU A 5 -3.12 -9.79 27.65
C GLU A 5 -2.91 -8.53 26.79
N ILE A 6 -1.98 -7.67 27.21
CA ILE A 6 -1.60 -6.45 26.46
C ILE A 6 -0.88 -6.84 25.16
N ALA A 7 0.07 -7.78 25.22
CA ALA A 7 0.76 -8.28 24.03
C ALA A 7 -0.21 -8.97 23.05
N GLY A 8 -1.11 -9.82 23.55
CA GLY A 8 -2.12 -10.49 22.73
C GLY A 8 -3.07 -9.52 22.02
N SER A 9 -3.56 -8.50 22.74
CA SER A 9 -4.44 -7.48 22.16
C SER A 9 -3.75 -6.62 21.10
N ILE A 10 -2.48 -6.26 21.28
CA ILE A 10 -1.69 -5.54 20.25
C ILE A 10 -1.54 -6.37 18.97
N ILE A 11 -1.27 -7.68 19.09
CA ILE A 11 -1.13 -8.58 17.94
C ILE A 11 -2.45 -8.65 17.16
N ILE A 12 -3.57 -8.82 17.87
CA ILE A 12 -4.90 -8.89 17.26
C ILE A 12 -5.23 -7.59 16.54
N LEU A 13 -5.02 -6.43 17.18
CA LEU A 13 -5.25 -5.12 16.56
C LEU A 13 -4.41 -4.93 15.30
N THR A 14 -3.15 -5.34 15.33
CA THR A 14 -2.25 -5.26 14.17
C THR A 14 -2.76 -6.13 13.01
N ALA A 15 -3.20 -7.36 13.31
CA ALA A 15 -3.75 -8.27 12.30
C ALA A 15 -5.05 -7.73 11.69
N VAL A 16 -5.93 -7.14 12.50
CA VAL A 16 -7.19 -6.53 12.03
C VAL A 16 -6.92 -5.34 11.10
N ILE A 17 -6.00 -4.45 11.47
CA ILE A 17 -5.61 -3.32 10.63
C ILE A 17 -5.04 -3.84 9.31
N TRP A 18 -4.14 -4.83 9.36
CA TRP A 18 -3.52 -5.40 8.17
C TRP A 18 -4.55 -6.01 7.21
N LEU A 19 -5.46 -6.85 7.71
CA LEU A 19 -6.58 -7.41 6.94
C LEU A 19 -7.50 -6.33 6.36
N GLY A 20 -7.82 -5.30 7.16
CA GLY A 20 -8.64 -4.18 6.71
C GLY A 20 -8.03 -3.46 5.51
N THR A 21 -6.71 -3.23 5.52
CA THR A 21 -6.02 -2.60 4.39
C THR A 21 -6.02 -3.46 3.13
N GLU A 22 -5.89 -4.78 3.24
CA GLU A 22 -5.95 -5.69 2.10
C GLU A 22 -7.38 -5.77 1.53
N LEU A 23 -8.41 -5.85 2.37
CA LEU A 23 -9.80 -5.83 1.93
C LEU A 23 -10.16 -4.51 1.23
N TYR A 24 -9.71 -3.38 1.76
CA TYR A 24 -9.92 -2.07 1.14
C TYR A 24 -9.30 -1.99 -0.26
N ASP A 25 -8.06 -2.47 -0.43
CA ASP A 25 -7.40 -2.57 -1.74
C ASP A 25 -8.20 -3.46 -2.70
N LEU A 26 -8.66 -4.63 -2.25
CA LEU A 26 -9.46 -5.56 -3.07
C LEU A 26 -10.80 -4.96 -3.51
N ILE A 27 -11.51 -4.27 -2.62
CA ILE A 27 -12.80 -3.64 -2.94
C ILE A 27 -12.61 -2.54 -3.97
N GLN A 28 -11.57 -1.71 -3.85
CA GLN A 28 -11.31 -0.63 -4.79
C GLN A 28 -10.83 -1.13 -6.15
N VAL A 29 -10.07 -2.22 -6.18
CA VAL A 29 -9.71 -2.91 -7.43
C VAL A 29 -10.97 -3.48 -8.10
N LYS A 30 -11.88 -4.11 -7.33
CA LYS A 30 -13.17 -4.60 -7.87
C LYS A 30 -14.08 -3.49 -8.38
N ARG A 31 -14.04 -2.30 -7.77
CA ARG A 31 -14.79 -1.12 -8.22
C ARG A 31 -14.15 -0.42 -9.42
N GLY A 32 -12.98 -0.85 -9.88
CA GLY A 32 -12.25 -0.21 -10.98
C GLY A 32 -11.63 1.14 -10.63
N ILE A 33 -11.58 1.49 -9.34
CA ILE A 33 -10.99 2.74 -8.86
C ILE A 33 -9.46 2.61 -8.85
N PHE A 34 -8.95 1.45 -8.43
CA PHE A 34 -7.53 1.15 -8.44
C PHE A 34 -7.20 0.06 -9.47
N PRO A 35 -6.09 0.18 -10.22
CA PRO A 35 -5.65 -0.87 -11.12
C PRO A 35 -5.27 -2.15 -10.33
N LYS A 36 -5.28 -3.30 -10.99
CA LYS A 36 -4.73 -4.53 -10.41
C LYS A 36 -3.22 -4.39 -10.21
N LYS A 37 -2.67 -5.07 -9.20
CA LYS A 37 -1.24 -5.04 -8.86
C LYS A 37 -0.34 -5.39 -10.07
N SER A 38 -0.80 -6.31 -10.91
CA SER A 38 -0.06 -6.77 -12.11
C SER A 38 -0.18 -5.87 -13.33
N GLU A 39 -1.14 -4.95 -13.35
CA GLU A 39 -1.45 -4.07 -14.50
C GLU A 39 -1.26 -2.59 -14.16
N THR A 40 -0.69 -2.30 -12.99
CA THR A 40 -0.52 -0.92 -12.52
C THR A 40 0.52 -0.20 -13.39
N THR A 41 0.17 0.94 -13.97
CA THR A 41 1.07 1.78 -14.74
C THR A 41 1.61 2.97 -13.92
N VAL A 42 2.60 3.69 -14.47
CA VAL A 42 3.11 4.93 -13.86
C VAL A 42 2.02 6.01 -13.79
N GLU A 43 1.14 6.10 -14.79
CA GLU A 43 0.02 7.05 -14.77
C GLU A 43 -0.97 6.75 -13.65
N ASP A 44 -1.24 5.46 -13.36
CA ASP A 44 -2.11 5.10 -12.25
C ASP A 44 -1.46 5.39 -10.90
N ILE A 45 -0.15 5.23 -10.77
CA ILE A 45 0.61 5.61 -9.56
C ILE A 45 0.50 7.12 -9.34
N LYS A 46 0.59 7.91 -10.42
CA LYS A 46 0.40 9.36 -10.37
C LYS A 46 -1.01 9.73 -9.92
N LYS A 47 -2.04 9.11 -10.50
CA LYS A 47 -3.44 9.30 -10.06
C LYS A 47 -3.65 8.91 -8.59
N LEU A 48 -3.06 7.80 -8.14
CA LEU A 48 -3.13 7.36 -6.74
C LEU A 48 -2.52 8.39 -5.79
N ARG A 49 -1.38 8.98 -6.18
CA ARG A 49 -0.77 10.07 -5.39
C ARG A 49 -1.68 11.30 -5.37
N ASP A 50 -2.12 11.76 -6.54
CA ASP A 50 -2.90 13.01 -6.68
C ASP A 50 -4.28 12.93 -6.02
N THR A 51 -4.83 11.72 -5.86
CA THR A 51 -6.07 11.45 -5.13
C THR A 51 -5.88 11.30 -3.61
N GLY A 52 -4.65 11.47 -3.09
CA GLY A 52 -4.34 11.40 -1.67
C GLY A 52 -4.01 9.98 -1.16
N HIS A 53 -3.88 8.99 -2.05
CA HIS A 53 -3.52 7.61 -1.72
C HIS A 53 -2.00 7.35 -1.85
N GLU A 54 -1.18 8.26 -1.32
CA GLU A 54 0.29 8.22 -1.46
C GLU A 54 0.91 6.89 -1.00
N SER A 55 0.48 6.36 0.15
CA SER A 55 0.98 5.06 0.65
C SER A 55 0.71 3.89 -0.30
N LEU A 56 -0.44 3.92 -1.00
CA LEU A 56 -0.76 2.94 -2.04
C LEU A 56 0.07 3.19 -3.31
N ALA A 57 0.25 4.44 -3.71
CA ALA A 57 1.10 4.82 -4.84
C ALA A 57 2.54 4.30 -4.65
N VAL A 58 3.14 4.51 -3.47
CA VAL A 58 4.48 4.00 -3.11
C VAL A 58 4.52 2.47 -3.10
N LYS A 59 3.49 1.83 -2.54
CA LYS A 59 3.39 0.36 -2.53
C LYS A 59 3.33 -0.20 -3.96
N ARG A 60 2.55 0.41 -4.86
CA ARG A 60 2.44 0.00 -6.27
C ARG A 60 3.70 0.30 -7.06
N PHE A 61 4.32 1.45 -6.85
CA PHE A 61 5.59 1.82 -7.48
C PHE A 61 6.69 0.79 -7.20
N ARG A 62 6.79 0.29 -5.96
CA ARG A 62 7.74 -0.77 -5.58
C ARG A 62 7.37 -2.16 -6.10
N GLN A 63 6.13 -2.37 -6.52
CA GLN A 63 5.63 -3.64 -7.06
C GLN A 63 5.80 -3.74 -8.58
N LEU A 64 6.07 -2.62 -9.27
CA LEU A 64 6.41 -2.63 -10.70
C LEU A 64 7.62 -3.55 -10.94
N PRO A 65 7.61 -4.37 -12.00
CA PRO A 65 8.70 -5.30 -12.30
C PRO A 65 10.04 -4.57 -12.46
N GLU A 66 10.02 -3.37 -13.03
CA GLU A 66 11.21 -2.52 -13.24
C GLU A 66 11.79 -1.95 -11.95
N HIS A 67 11.00 -1.80 -10.88
CA HIS A 67 11.40 -1.15 -9.63
C HIS A 67 11.48 -2.11 -8.44
N LYS A 68 11.09 -3.38 -8.65
CA LYS A 68 11.01 -4.41 -7.62
C LYS A 68 12.39 -4.70 -7.05
N GLY A 69 12.56 -4.39 -5.77
CA GLY A 69 13.82 -4.61 -5.05
C GLY A 69 14.89 -3.52 -5.25
N ILE A 70 14.63 -2.51 -6.08
CA ILE A 70 15.57 -1.42 -6.35
C ILE A 70 15.42 -0.31 -5.31
N TYR A 71 14.18 0.05 -4.99
CA TYR A 71 13.89 1.20 -4.13
C TYR A 71 13.51 0.77 -2.71
N THR A 72 14.17 1.41 -1.73
CA THR A 72 13.72 1.42 -0.34
C THR A 72 12.38 2.16 -0.21
N LEU A 73 11.65 1.98 0.90
CA LEU A 73 10.40 2.71 1.13
C LEU A 73 10.57 4.23 0.97
N LYS A 74 11.64 4.78 1.54
CA LYS A 74 11.97 6.22 1.45
C LYS A 74 12.34 6.64 0.02
N GLY A 75 13.12 5.82 -0.69
CA GLY A 75 13.49 6.09 -2.08
C GLY A 75 12.27 6.09 -3.01
N ALA A 76 11.40 5.10 -2.86
CA ALA A 76 10.16 5.01 -3.63
C ALA A 76 9.19 6.15 -3.32
N SER A 77 9.08 6.56 -2.05
CA SER A 77 8.30 7.73 -1.65
C SER A 77 8.77 8.99 -2.36
N LYS A 78 10.09 9.22 -2.39
CA LYS A 78 10.66 10.37 -3.07
C LYS A 78 10.36 10.36 -4.57
N MET A 79 10.56 9.23 -5.24
CA MET A 79 10.25 9.07 -6.68
C MET A 79 8.76 9.31 -6.97
N VAL A 80 7.86 8.83 -6.11
CA VAL A 80 6.42 9.07 -6.26
C VAL A 80 6.07 10.53 -6.05
N SER A 81 6.69 11.22 -5.08
CA SER A 81 6.49 12.67 -4.90
C SER A 81 7.01 13.49 -6.09
N GLU A 82 8.03 13.01 -6.80
CA GLU A 82 8.65 13.70 -7.94
C GLU A 82 8.00 13.39 -9.32
N LEU A 83 6.98 12.51 -9.38
CA LEU A 83 6.28 12.05 -10.60
C LEU A 83 5.26 13.03 -11.23
#